data_AF-A0A812NK36-F1
#
_entry.id   AF-A0A812NK36-F1
#
_cell.length_a   1.000
_cell.length_b   1.000
_cell.length_c   1.000
_cell.angle_alpha   90.00
_cell.angle_beta   90.00
_cell.angle_gamma   90.00
#
_symmetry.space_group_name_H-M   'P 1'
#
loop_
_entity.id
_entity.type
_entity.pdbx_description
1 polymer ?
#
loop_
_entity_poly.entity_id
_entity_poly.type
_entity_poly.pdbx_seq_one_letter_code
_entity_poly.pdbx_strand_id
1 'polypeptide(L)'
;VKEAAENELEVGIRRFVREDGTVLGEAQMAWTVSMTKLRQGEVLQALARYRIRIRRLAQGLMDQISSVNSEGLENIMNQFSGIEPWNGEELRCIIQVIFNKAMAEPALCKACARMAVGLREHYLEFPHEDEDQKPVSFTRELLNICQEEFESMPATFGVSQEDKAKFPSAEALKEALASKKHRMLACVCFIGHLFLEGLLAMKVIRHIVHKLIGDGRRGWPPPEEPKLECALELLTLVGRTLDESVPTGIALMHAFQKRLLDLALLSIGDKHIFSDRARCAISDLLERRRNHWLP
;
A
#
# COMPACT_ATOMS: atom_id res chain seq x y z
N VAL A 1 -10.12 32.92 22.50
CA VAL A 1 -8.96 32.55 23.37
C VAL A 1 -8.36 31.22 22.95
N LYS A 2 -9.13 30.12 22.90
CA LYS A 2 -8.65 28.81 22.40
C LYS A 2 -8.18 28.86 20.94
N GLU A 3 -8.99 29.44 20.08
CA GLU A 3 -8.72 29.62 18.64
C GLU A 3 -7.55 30.59 18.36
N ALA A 4 -7.33 31.57 19.25
CA ALA A 4 -6.21 32.50 19.17
C ALA A 4 -4.89 31.83 19.61
N ALA A 5 -4.92 31.00 20.66
CA ALA A 5 -3.80 30.18 21.07
C ALA A 5 -3.50 29.07 20.05
N GLU A 6 -4.51 28.56 19.36
CA GLU A 6 -4.38 27.61 18.24
C GLU A 6 -3.68 28.27 17.05
N ASN A 7 -4.07 29.49 16.65
CA ASN A 7 -3.37 30.26 15.61
C ASN A 7 -1.94 30.63 16.01
N GLU A 8 -1.70 31.04 17.27
CA GLU A 8 -0.33 31.34 17.75
C GLU A 8 0.55 30.09 17.82
N LEU A 9 -0.03 28.92 18.08
CA LEU A 9 0.68 27.65 18.03
C LEU A 9 0.89 27.20 16.59
N GLU A 10 -0.06 27.37 15.67
CA GLU A 10 0.11 27.09 14.24
C GLU A 10 1.21 27.99 13.64
N VAL A 11 1.22 29.28 13.99
CA VAL A 11 2.25 30.26 13.60
C VAL A 11 3.58 29.99 14.30
N GLY A 12 3.55 29.62 15.58
CA GLY A 12 4.73 29.28 16.37
C GLY A 12 5.39 28.00 15.88
N ILE A 13 4.60 26.98 15.53
CA ILE A 13 5.11 25.75 14.96
C ILE A 13 5.63 26.01 13.54
N ARG A 14 5.00 26.87 12.73
CA ARG A 14 5.52 27.25 11.39
C ARG A 14 6.94 27.86 11.42
N ARG A 15 7.41 28.32 12.60
CA ARG A 15 8.79 28.78 12.82
C ARG A 15 9.79 27.68 13.22
N PHE A 16 9.34 26.46 13.51
CA PHE A 16 10.19 25.36 13.99
C PHE A 16 10.76 24.50 12.86
N VAL A 17 10.47 24.83 11.61
CA VAL A 17 11.09 24.27 10.41
C VAL A 17 11.75 25.43 9.65
N ARG A 18 13.06 25.35 9.42
CA ARG A 18 13.76 26.32 8.56
C ARG A 18 13.25 26.19 7.12
N GLU A 19 13.48 27.21 6.27
CA GLU A 19 13.10 27.17 4.85
C GLU A 19 13.69 25.96 4.08
N ASP A 20 14.69 25.28 4.66
CA ASP A 20 15.33 24.07 4.14
C ASP A 20 14.71 22.74 4.61
N GLY A 21 13.61 22.78 5.38
CA GLY A 21 12.92 21.57 5.87
C GLY A 21 13.52 20.96 7.14
N THR A 22 14.56 21.55 7.74
CA THR A 22 15.09 21.07 9.01
C THR A 22 14.22 21.48 10.19
N VAL A 23 13.74 20.48 10.94
CA VAL A 23 13.09 20.67 12.25
C VAL A 23 14.17 21.09 13.25
N LEU A 24 13.96 22.21 13.96
CA LEU A 24 14.89 22.65 15.00
C LEU A 24 15.03 21.55 16.07
N GLY A 25 16.27 21.16 16.39
CA GLY A 25 16.55 20.09 17.36
C GLY A 25 15.95 20.36 18.75
N GLU A 26 15.78 19.31 19.55
CA GLU A 26 15.12 19.38 20.88
C GLU A 26 15.66 20.51 21.77
N ALA A 27 16.96 20.81 21.71
CA ALA A 27 17.60 21.90 22.46
C ALA A 27 17.15 23.30 21.99
N GLN A 28 16.88 23.50 20.70
CA GLN A 28 16.36 24.75 20.15
C GLN A 28 14.86 24.86 20.34
N MET A 29 14.10 23.76 20.20
CA MET A 29 12.70 23.69 20.63
C MET A 29 12.55 24.11 22.09
N ALA A 30 13.40 23.59 22.99
CA ALA A 30 13.42 23.95 24.41
C ALA A 30 13.73 25.44 24.66
N TRP A 31 14.68 26.03 23.91
CA TRP A 31 15.00 27.46 23.99
C TRP A 31 13.85 28.38 23.54
N THR A 32 13.12 28.01 22.49
CA THR A 32 11.95 28.80 22.02
C THR A 32 10.67 28.54 22.82
N VAL A 33 10.45 27.33 23.32
CA VAL A 33 9.37 27.02 24.28
C VAL A 33 9.58 27.77 25.60
N SER A 34 10.83 28.06 25.96
CA SER A 34 11.17 28.97 27.06
C SER A 34 10.65 30.41 26.84
N MET A 35 10.36 30.84 25.60
CA MET A 35 9.68 32.12 25.34
C MET A 35 8.15 32.04 25.47
N THR A 36 7.55 30.84 25.38
CA THR A 36 6.08 30.64 25.45
C THR A 36 5.56 29.91 26.71
N LYS A 37 6.41 29.57 27.69
CA LYS A 37 5.98 28.92 28.96
C LYS A 37 5.16 27.62 28.78
N LEU A 38 5.23 26.94 27.64
CA LEU A 38 4.50 25.68 27.45
C LEU A 38 5.27 24.51 28.08
N ARG A 39 4.59 23.64 28.81
CA ARG A 39 5.17 22.40 29.34
C ARG A 39 5.35 21.40 28.20
N GLN A 40 6.37 20.53 28.26
CA GLN A 40 6.62 19.49 27.24
C GLN A 40 5.38 18.64 26.92
N GLY A 41 4.55 18.34 27.93
CA GLY A 41 3.29 17.62 27.73
C GLY A 41 2.22 18.38 26.94
N GLU A 42 2.21 19.71 26.96
CA GLU A 42 1.26 20.54 26.20
C GLU A 42 1.60 20.55 24.71
N VAL A 43 2.90 20.52 24.38
CA VAL A 43 3.42 20.40 23.00
C VAL A 43 3.04 19.04 22.41
N LEU A 44 3.30 17.94 23.13
CA LEU A 44 2.93 16.59 22.69
C LEU A 44 1.43 16.45 22.44
N GLN A 45 0.59 17.03 23.30
CA GLN A 45 -0.86 17.03 23.09
C GLN A 45 -1.29 17.85 21.88
N ALA A 46 -0.61 18.96 21.58
CA ALA A 46 -0.89 19.75 20.40
C ALA A 46 -0.55 19.01 19.10
N LEU A 47 0.63 18.39 19.03
CA LEU A 47 1.04 17.54 17.90
C LEU A 47 0.06 16.39 17.69
N ALA A 48 -0.36 15.71 18.76
CA ALA A 48 -1.36 14.65 18.67
C ALA A 48 -2.71 15.15 18.13
N ARG A 49 -3.17 16.34 18.55
CA ARG A 49 -4.39 16.98 18.02
C ARG A 49 -4.26 17.34 16.54
N TYR A 50 -3.11 17.89 16.16
CA TYR A 50 -2.81 18.23 14.77
C TYR A 50 -2.84 16.97 13.87
N ARG A 51 -2.17 15.90 14.29
CA ARG A 51 -2.19 14.60 13.60
C ARG A 51 -3.61 14.05 13.40
N ILE A 52 -4.48 14.19 14.41
CA ILE A 52 -5.90 13.80 14.29
C ILE A 52 -6.63 14.68 13.27
N ARG A 53 -6.38 15.99 13.27
CA ARG A 53 -6.99 16.95 12.33
C ARG A 53 -6.61 16.62 10.89
N ILE A 54 -5.32 16.50 10.57
CA ILE A 54 -4.87 16.20 9.19
C ILE A 54 -5.40 14.85 8.71
N ARG A 55 -5.44 13.84 9.60
CA ARG A 55 -6.01 12.52 9.27
C ARG A 55 -7.49 12.63 8.91
N ARG A 56 -8.27 13.37 9.68
CA ARG A 56 -9.70 13.57 9.41
C ARG A 56 -9.94 14.34 8.12
N LEU A 57 -9.13 15.35 7.83
CA LEU A 57 -9.19 16.10 6.57
C LEU A 57 -8.90 15.18 5.38
N ALA A 58 -7.79 14.43 5.44
CA ALA A 58 -7.42 13.44 4.44
C ALA A 58 -8.52 12.38 4.24
N GLN A 59 -9.13 11.88 5.31
CA GLN A 59 -10.23 10.90 5.25
C GLN A 59 -11.46 11.50 4.55
N GLY A 60 -11.87 12.70 4.95
CA GLY A 60 -13.02 13.38 4.34
C GLY A 60 -12.83 13.69 2.85
N LEU A 61 -11.58 13.92 2.42
CA LEU A 61 -11.24 14.06 1.00
C LEU A 61 -11.26 12.73 0.26
N MET A 62 -10.68 11.66 0.83
CA MET A 62 -10.74 10.32 0.23
C MET A 62 -12.17 9.79 0.10
N ASP A 63 -13.06 10.10 1.05
CA ASP A 63 -14.45 9.67 1.01
C ASP A 63 -15.25 10.29 -0.14
N GLN A 64 -14.81 11.44 -0.66
CA GLN A 64 -15.41 12.07 -1.84
C GLN A 64 -14.99 11.37 -3.15
N ILE A 65 -13.93 10.56 -3.15
CA ILE A 65 -13.41 9.93 -4.38
C ILE A 65 -14.43 8.96 -5.00
N SER A 66 -15.30 8.33 -4.20
CA SER A 66 -16.25 7.32 -4.69
C SER A 66 -17.31 7.89 -5.65
N SER A 67 -17.51 9.22 -5.70
CA SER A 67 -18.57 9.87 -6.47
C SER A 67 -18.08 10.85 -7.55
N VAL A 68 -16.77 10.96 -7.78
CA VAL A 68 -16.20 11.96 -8.69
C VAL A 68 -15.76 11.41 -10.04
N ASN A 69 -15.86 12.27 -11.06
CA ASN A 69 -15.24 12.09 -12.36
C ASN A 69 -13.74 12.49 -12.30
N SER A 70 -13.06 12.56 -13.45
CA SER A 70 -11.64 12.94 -13.51
C SER A 70 -11.36 14.36 -12.97
N GLU A 71 -12.24 15.31 -13.26
CA GLU A 71 -12.10 16.70 -12.80
C GLU A 71 -12.28 16.81 -11.28
N GLY A 72 -13.23 16.07 -10.71
CA GLY A 72 -13.40 16.00 -9.26
C GLY A 72 -12.21 15.36 -8.56
N LEU A 73 -11.51 14.40 -9.19
CA LEU A 73 -10.29 13.83 -8.64
C LEU A 73 -9.16 14.86 -8.55
N GLU A 74 -8.99 15.71 -9.57
CA GLU A 74 -8.00 16.81 -9.54
C GLU A 74 -8.33 17.83 -8.44
N ASN A 75 -9.61 18.18 -8.26
CA ASN A 75 -10.04 19.07 -7.18
C ASN A 75 -9.77 18.48 -5.79
N ILE A 76 -10.00 17.18 -5.61
CA ILE A 76 -9.65 16.49 -4.38
C ILE A 76 -8.15 16.52 -4.17
N MET A 77 -7.36 16.23 -5.20
CA MET A 77 -5.89 16.26 -5.15
C MET A 77 -5.34 17.63 -4.75
N ASN A 78 -5.86 18.72 -5.31
CA ASN A 78 -5.48 20.08 -4.96
C ASN A 78 -5.78 20.40 -3.48
N GLN A 79 -6.95 19.98 -2.98
CA GLN A 79 -7.27 20.14 -1.56
C GLN A 79 -6.37 19.29 -0.68
N PHE A 80 -6.03 18.09 -1.15
CA PHE A 80 -5.17 17.16 -0.44
C PHE A 80 -3.74 17.71 -0.32
N SER A 81 -3.19 18.30 -1.39
CA SER A 81 -1.90 19.00 -1.37
C SER A 81 -1.84 20.20 -0.41
N GLY A 82 -3.00 20.76 -0.04
CA GLY A 82 -3.09 21.82 0.97
C GLY A 82 -2.98 21.33 2.42
N ILE A 83 -2.93 20.01 2.66
CA ILE A 83 -2.64 19.45 3.97
C ILE A 83 -1.12 19.50 4.15
N GLU A 84 -0.60 20.18 5.17
CA GLU A 84 0.84 20.37 5.38
C GLU A 84 1.35 19.44 6.51
N PRO A 85 1.94 18.26 6.24
CA PRO A 85 2.63 17.47 7.27
C PRO A 85 3.94 18.14 7.68
N TRP A 86 4.37 17.89 8.92
CA TRP A 86 5.49 18.58 9.55
C TRP A 86 6.69 17.67 9.78
N ASN A 87 6.45 16.36 9.76
CA ASN A 87 7.45 15.33 9.93
C ASN A 87 7.04 14.06 9.16
N GLY A 88 7.94 13.08 9.15
CA GLY A 88 7.71 11.79 8.52
C GLY A 88 6.50 11.03 9.06
N GLU A 89 6.19 11.11 10.35
CA GLU A 89 5.03 10.41 10.93
C GLU A 89 3.69 10.94 10.39
N GLU A 90 3.59 12.25 10.22
CA GLU A 90 2.39 12.90 9.70
C GLU A 90 2.23 12.67 8.20
N LEU A 91 3.34 12.68 7.45
CA LEU A 91 3.36 12.27 6.05
C LEU A 91 2.91 10.81 5.91
N ARG A 92 3.44 9.90 6.73
CA ARG A 92 3.01 8.50 6.79
C ARG A 92 1.51 8.39 7.09
N CYS A 93 1.03 9.16 8.06
CA CYS A 93 -0.38 9.20 8.45
C CYS A 93 -1.29 9.56 7.26
N ILE A 94 -0.89 10.55 6.47
CA ILE A 94 -1.58 10.96 5.23
C ILE A 94 -1.60 9.81 4.21
N ILE A 95 -0.44 9.20 3.94
CA ILE A 95 -0.33 8.12 2.94
C ILE A 95 -1.15 6.90 3.36
N GLN A 96 -1.17 6.59 4.66
CA GLN A 96 -1.96 5.49 5.20
C GLN A 96 -3.47 5.68 4.99
N VAL A 97 -3.97 6.92 4.97
CA VAL A 97 -5.38 7.19 4.64
C VAL A 97 -5.68 6.77 3.19
N ILE A 98 -4.79 7.11 2.25
CA ILE A 98 -4.94 6.72 0.84
C ILE A 98 -4.88 5.21 0.69
N PHE A 99 -3.90 4.57 1.34
CA PHE A 99 -3.72 3.12 1.31
C PHE A 99 -4.94 2.40 1.89
N ASN A 100 -5.41 2.80 3.07
CA ASN A 100 -6.55 2.18 3.73
C ASN A 100 -7.84 2.31 2.89
N LYS A 101 -8.02 3.43 2.17
CA LYS A 101 -9.15 3.60 1.26
C LYS A 101 -9.09 2.60 0.10
N ALA A 102 -7.92 2.43 -0.52
CA ALA A 102 -7.74 1.44 -1.59
C ALA A 102 -7.97 0.00 -1.10
N MET A 103 -7.55 -0.30 0.13
CA MET A 103 -7.75 -1.61 0.76
C MET A 103 -9.22 -1.90 1.08
N ALA A 104 -9.97 -0.87 1.51
CA ALA A 104 -11.38 -1.00 1.85
C ALA A 104 -12.29 -1.06 0.59
N GLU A 105 -11.91 -0.33 -0.46
CA GLU A 105 -12.69 -0.21 -1.70
C GLU A 105 -11.82 -0.56 -2.92
N PRO A 106 -11.69 -1.85 -3.29
CA PRO A 106 -10.84 -2.28 -4.41
C PRO A 106 -11.18 -1.62 -5.76
N ALA A 107 -12.43 -1.20 -5.95
CA ALA A 107 -12.86 -0.46 -7.14
C ALA A 107 -12.15 0.90 -7.28
N LEU A 108 -11.67 1.48 -6.18
CA LEU A 108 -10.99 2.77 -6.14
C LEU A 108 -9.46 2.65 -6.21
N CYS A 109 -8.88 1.44 -6.28
CA CYS A 109 -7.43 1.26 -6.31
C CYS A 109 -6.74 2.11 -7.40
N LYS A 110 -7.34 2.18 -8.60
CA LYS A 110 -6.83 3.03 -9.69
C LYS A 110 -6.85 4.52 -9.34
N ALA A 111 -7.94 5.01 -8.77
CA ALA A 111 -8.07 6.41 -8.37
C ALA A 111 -7.09 6.75 -7.23
N CYS A 112 -6.95 5.86 -6.24
CA CYS A 112 -6.00 6.01 -5.13
C CYS A 112 -4.54 6.01 -5.63
N ALA A 113 -4.21 5.19 -6.63
CA ALA A 113 -2.87 5.18 -7.21
C ALA A 113 -2.55 6.49 -7.94
N ARG A 114 -3.53 7.07 -8.65
CA ARG A 114 -3.40 8.40 -9.27
C ARG A 114 -3.24 9.51 -8.24
N MET A 115 -3.97 9.45 -7.13
CA MET A 115 -3.77 10.35 -5.99
C MET A 115 -2.34 10.28 -5.47
N ALA A 116 -1.82 9.07 -5.26
CA ALA A 116 -0.43 8.88 -4.83
C ALA A 116 0.59 9.44 -5.83
N VAL A 117 0.36 9.32 -7.14
CA VAL A 117 1.24 9.92 -8.15
C VAL A 117 1.24 11.44 -8.07
N GLY A 118 0.06 12.05 -8.04
CA GLY A 118 -0.02 13.50 -8.04
C GLY A 118 0.54 14.11 -6.76
N LEU A 119 0.26 13.50 -5.61
CA LEU A 119 0.69 14.02 -4.31
C LEU A 119 2.19 13.90 -4.05
N ARG A 120 2.88 12.96 -4.69
CA ARG A 120 4.32 12.74 -4.43
C ARG A 120 5.18 13.97 -4.72
N GLU A 121 4.78 14.82 -5.66
CA GLU A 121 5.50 16.04 -6.06
C GLU A 121 5.12 17.26 -5.19
N HIS A 122 4.02 17.16 -4.42
CA HIS A 122 3.52 18.25 -3.57
C HIS A 122 4.03 18.19 -2.13
N TYR A 123 4.42 17.01 -1.64
CA TYR A 123 4.92 16.84 -0.28
C TYR A 123 6.44 16.93 -0.22
N LEU A 124 6.93 17.68 0.77
CA LEU A 124 8.36 17.80 1.06
C LEU A 124 8.95 16.48 1.58
N GLU A 125 10.27 16.36 1.46
CA GLU A 125 11.02 15.32 2.16
C GLU A 125 11.34 15.78 3.60
N PHE A 126 11.31 14.85 4.54
CA PHE A 126 11.62 15.10 5.94
C PHE A 126 12.93 14.40 6.33
N PRO A 127 13.72 14.95 7.27
CA PRO A 127 14.90 14.27 7.79
C PRO A 127 14.51 12.93 8.42
N HIS A 128 15.37 11.93 8.27
CA HIS A 128 15.22 10.65 8.95
C HIS A 128 15.74 10.75 10.39
N GLU A 129 15.20 9.95 11.33
CA GLU A 129 15.66 9.95 12.74
C GLU A 129 17.14 9.53 12.88
N ASP A 130 17.56 8.64 11.98
CA ASP A 130 18.95 8.21 11.79
C ASP A 130 19.60 9.05 10.68
N GLU A 131 20.59 9.88 11.04
CA GLU A 131 21.27 10.83 10.14
C GLU A 131 21.98 10.15 8.96
N ASP A 132 22.36 8.88 9.11
CA ASP A 132 23.01 8.10 8.04
C ASP A 132 22.01 7.56 7.01
N GLN A 133 20.70 7.68 7.28
CA GLN A 133 19.65 7.20 6.39
C GLN A 133 19.08 8.28 5.47
N LYS A 134 18.48 7.81 4.38
CA LYS A 134 17.84 8.70 3.40
C LYS A 134 16.64 9.42 4.00
N PRO A 135 16.37 10.68 3.58
CA PRO A 135 15.17 11.40 3.93
C PRO A 135 13.88 10.60 3.74
N VAL A 136 12.90 10.88 4.58
CA VAL A 136 11.53 10.37 4.49
C VAL A 136 10.81 11.16 3.40
N SER A 137 10.64 10.56 2.24
CA SER A 137 9.86 11.11 1.13
C SER A 137 8.52 10.38 0.97
N PHE A 138 7.57 11.00 0.27
CA PHE A 138 6.26 10.39 0.00
C PHE A 138 6.41 9.01 -0.65
N THR A 139 7.27 8.90 -1.66
CA THR A 139 7.48 7.65 -2.38
C THR A 139 8.12 6.59 -1.49
N ARG A 140 9.11 6.95 -0.66
CA ARG A 140 9.75 6.00 0.27
C ARG A 140 8.74 5.48 1.28
N GLU A 141 7.91 6.36 1.84
CA GLU A 141 6.95 5.96 2.86
C GLU A 141 5.79 5.14 2.29
N LEU A 142 5.31 5.48 1.09
CA LEU A 142 4.34 4.65 0.37
C LEU A 142 4.89 3.22 0.13
N LEU A 143 6.16 3.10 -0.26
CA LEU A 143 6.82 1.81 -0.43
C LEU A 143 6.95 1.04 0.89
N ASN A 144 7.31 1.71 1.97
CA ASN A 144 7.39 1.12 3.31
C ASN A 144 6.03 0.56 3.73
N ILE A 145 4.95 1.34 3.59
CA ILE A 145 3.58 0.90 3.92
C ILE A 145 3.18 -0.30 3.06
N CYS A 146 3.45 -0.28 1.75
CA CYS A 146 3.15 -1.42 0.88
C CYS A 146 3.89 -2.69 1.31
N GLN A 147 5.17 -2.56 1.70
CA GLN A 147 5.99 -3.67 2.15
C GLN A 147 5.47 -4.23 3.49
N GLU A 148 5.26 -3.37 4.48
CA GLU A 148 4.74 -3.76 5.79
C GLU A 148 3.37 -4.44 5.68
N GLU A 149 2.46 -3.87 4.89
CA GLU A 149 1.15 -4.46 4.68
C GLU A 149 1.24 -5.81 3.98
N PHE A 150 2.09 -5.96 2.96
CA PHE A 150 2.28 -7.24 2.29
C PHE A 150 2.94 -8.29 3.20
N GLU A 151 3.94 -7.91 3.99
CA GLU A 151 4.67 -8.82 4.89
C GLU A 151 3.87 -9.18 6.15
N SER A 152 2.94 -8.32 6.58
CA SER A 152 2.01 -8.60 7.68
C SER A 152 0.88 -9.56 7.30
N MET A 153 0.70 -9.87 6.01
CA MET A 153 -0.32 -10.83 5.57
C MET A 153 -0.06 -12.22 6.13
N PRO A 154 -1.13 -12.98 6.46
CA PRO A 154 -0.98 -14.30 7.03
C PRO A 154 -0.23 -15.23 6.07
N ALA A 155 0.74 -15.97 6.62
CA ALA A 155 1.50 -16.94 5.86
C ALA A 155 0.62 -18.09 5.33
N THR A 156 -0.54 -18.34 5.95
CA THR A 156 -1.49 -19.36 5.53
C THR A 156 -2.93 -18.85 5.47
N PHE A 157 -3.72 -19.40 4.54
CA PHE A 157 -5.16 -19.12 4.39
C PHE A 157 -6.03 -20.21 5.00
N GLY A 158 -5.42 -21.28 5.51
CA GLY A 158 -6.09 -22.30 6.30
C GLY A 158 -6.50 -21.83 7.70
N VAL A 159 -7.33 -22.64 8.34
CA VAL A 159 -7.74 -22.45 9.74
C VAL A 159 -6.57 -22.77 10.67
N SER A 160 -6.01 -21.77 11.35
CA SER A 160 -5.01 -21.99 12.41
C SER A 160 -5.68 -22.43 13.73
N GLN A 161 -4.89 -22.98 14.66
CA GLN A 161 -5.39 -23.28 16.01
C GLN A 161 -5.80 -22.00 16.76
N GLU A 162 -5.10 -20.88 16.53
CA GLU A 162 -5.48 -19.57 17.06
C GLU A 162 -6.81 -19.09 16.50
N ASP A 163 -7.08 -19.30 15.20
CA ASP A 163 -8.35 -18.91 14.60
C ASP A 163 -9.53 -19.69 15.22
N LYS A 164 -9.35 -20.98 15.50
CA LYS A 164 -10.37 -21.79 16.21
C LYS A 164 -10.61 -21.34 17.64
N ALA A 165 -9.58 -20.81 18.31
CA ALA A 165 -9.70 -20.29 19.66
C ALA A 165 -10.30 -18.87 19.71
N LYS A 166 -10.03 -18.03 18.70
CA LYS A 166 -10.55 -16.65 18.60
C LYS A 166 -11.98 -16.59 18.10
N PHE A 167 -12.38 -17.47 17.18
CA PHE A 167 -13.71 -17.45 16.56
C PHE A 167 -14.56 -18.63 17.05
N PRO A 168 -15.57 -18.38 17.92
CA PRO A 168 -16.33 -19.44 18.57
C PRO A 168 -17.36 -20.13 17.64
N SER A 169 -17.68 -19.54 16.48
CA SER A 169 -18.63 -20.10 15.52
C SER A 169 -17.98 -20.38 14.16
N ALA A 170 -18.53 -21.37 13.43
CA ALA A 170 -18.08 -21.72 12.09
C ALA A 170 -18.30 -20.56 11.09
N GLU A 171 -19.35 -19.77 11.28
CA GLU A 171 -19.66 -18.58 10.47
C GLU A 171 -18.63 -17.47 10.68
N ALA A 172 -18.32 -17.13 11.93
CA ALA A 172 -17.32 -16.13 12.26
C ALA A 172 -15.93 -16.53 11.76
N LEU A 173 -15.59 -17.82 11.84
CA LEU A 173 -14.35 -18.35 11.27
C LEU A 173 -14.30 -18.22 9.75
N LYS A 174 -15.40 -18.53 9.05
CA LYS A 174 -15.49 -18.40 7.60
C LYS A 174 -15.36 -16.94 7.17
N GLU A 175 -15.98 -16.02 7.88
CA GLU A 175 -15.88 -14.58 7.64
C GLU A 175 -14.46 -14.07 7.86
N ALA A 176 -13.79 -14.51 8.93
CA ALA A 176 -12.40 -14.17 9.20
C ALA A 176 -11.45 -14.64 8.09
N LEU A 177 -11.62 -15.87 7.58
CA LEU A 177 -10.83 -16.37 6.45
C LEU A 177 -11.12 -15.62 5.15
N ALA A 178 -12.39 -15.30 4.88
CA ALA A 178 -12.77 -14.48 3.73
C ALA A 178 -12.15 -13.08 3.81
N SER A 179 -12.12 -12.48 5.00
CA SER A 179 -11.48 -11.20 5.25
C SER A 179 -9.97 -11.24 5.01
N LYS A 180 -9.26 -12.29 5.47
CA LYS A 180 -7.83 -12.50 5.17
C LYS A 180 -7.56 -12.52 3.67
N LYS A 181 -8.35 -13.30 2.92
CA LYS A 181 -8.23 -13.39 1.46
C LYS A 181 -8.52 -12.05 0.78
N HIS A 182 -9.59 -11.38 1.17
CA HIS A 182 -9.99 -10.09 0.63
C HIS A 182 -8.90 -9.04 0.83
N ARG A 183 -8.33 -8.97 2.04
CA ARG A 183 -7.26 -8.03 2.38
C ARG A 183 -6.01 -8.27 1.55
N MET A 184 -5.57 -9.53 1.37
CA MET A 184 -4.42 -9.83 0.53
C MET A 184 -4.68 -9.44 -0.93
N LEU A 185 -5.86 -9.78 -1.46
CA LEU A 185 -6.23 -9.44 -2.84
C LEU A 185 -6.25 -7.92 -3.04
N ALA A 186 -6.87 -7.17 -2.13
CA ALA A 186 -6.93 -5.70 -2.21
C ALA A 186 -5.52 -5.09 -2.18
N CYS A 187 -4.63 -5.58 -1.31
CA CYS A 187 -3.23 -5.14 -1.24
C CYS A 187 -2.49 -5.38 -2.56
N VAL A 188 -2.58 -6.61 -3.08
CA VAL A 188 -1.94 -7.00 -4.34
C VAL A 188 -2.49 -6.19 -5.53
N CYS A 189 -3.80 -5.98 -5.60
CA CYS A 189 -4.42 -5.15 -6.61
C CYS A 189 -3.98 -3.68 -6.52
N PHE A 190 -3.92 -3.11 -5.31
CA PHE A 190 -3.48 -1.74 -5.13
C PHE A 190 -2.01 -1.55 -5.54
N ILE A 191 -1.13 -2.46 -5.12
CA ILE A 191 0.27 -2.51 -5.57
C ILE A 191 0.35 -2.63 -7.10
N GLY A 192 -0.49 -3.46 -7.72
CA GLY A 192 -0.59 -3.55 -9.18
C GLY A 192 -0.92 -2.21 -9.83
N HIS A 193 -1.88 -1.45 -9.28
CA HIS A 193 -2.22 -0.11 -9.76
C HIS A 193 -1.08 0.91 -9.56
N LEU A 194 -0.38 0.86 -8.42
CA LEU A 194 0.81 1.69 -8.20
C LEU A 194 1.91 1.41 -9.22
N PHE A 195 2.09 0.14 -9.62
CA PHE A 195 3.00 -0.22 -10.71
C PHE A 195 2.54 0.34 -12.06
N LEU A 196 1.25 0.23 -12.39
CA LEU A 196 0.70 0.76 -13.64
C LEU A 196 0.83 2.28 -13.77
N GLU A 197 0.75 2.99 -12.65
CA GLU A 197 0.93 4.44 -12.57
C GLU A 197 2.43 4.84 -12.41
N GLY A 198 3.36 3.88 -12.51
CA GLY A 198 4.81 4.13 -12.56
C GLY A 198 5.48 4.42 -11.21
N LEU A 199 4.79 4.20 -10.08
CA LEU A 199 5.35 4.41 -8.73
C LEU A 199 6.22 3.24 -8.27
N LEU A 200 5.96 2.04 -8.77
CA LEU A 200 6.69 0.84 -8.40
C LEU A 200 7.53 0.34 -9.55
N ALA A 201 8.74 -0.11 -9.22
CA ALA A 201 9.58 -0.82 -10.18
C ALA A 201 9.11 -2.27 -10.36
N MET A 202 9.32 -2.82 -11.57
CA MET A 202 9.03 -4.22 -11.90
C MET A 202 9.62 -5.24 -10.90
N LYS A 203 10.74 -4.92 -10.23
CA LYS A 203 11.32 -5.78 -9.19
C LYS A 203 10.37 -6.05 -8.02
N VAL A 204 9.47 -5.11 -7.71
CA VAL A 204 8.46 -5.24 -6.66
C VAL A 204 7.41 -6.27 -7.09
N ILE A 205 6.89 -6.15 -8.32
CA ILE A 205 5.95 -7.13 -8.90
C ILE A 205 6.57 -8.53 -8.92
N ARG A 206 7.82 -8.66 -9.36
CA ARG A 206 8.57 -9.93 -9.30
C ARG A 206 8.60 -10.51 -7.90
N HIS A 207 8.95 -9.70 -6.91
CA HIS A 207 9.02 -10.14 -5.52
C HIS A 207 7.67 -10.68 -5.03
N ILE A 208 6.58 -9.93 -5.27
CA ILE A 208 5.23 -10.30 -4.84
C ILE A 208 4.78 -11.60 -5.50
N VAL A 209 4.92 -11.72 -6.83
CA VAL A 209 4.54 -12.96 -7.54
C VAL A 209 5.34 -14.15 -7.01
N HIS A 210 6.65 -14.02 -6.82
CA HIS A 210 7.46 -15.10 -6.24
C HIS A 210 7.05 -15.47 -4.81
N LYS A 211 6.64 -14.49 -3.99
CA LYS A 211 6.13 -14.77 -2.64
C LYS A 211 4.78 -15.49 -2.66
N LEU A 212 3.94 -15.23 -3.66
CA LEU A 212 2.63 -15.85 -3.80
C LEU A 212 2.72 -17.28 -4.36
N ILE A 213 3.47 -17.49 -5.45
CA ILE A 213 3.48 -18.78 -6.17
C ILE A 213 4.82 -19.53 -6.13
N GLY A 214 5.84 -18.97 -5.48
CA GLY A 214 7.21 -19.50 -5.47
C GLY A 214 7.98 -19.18 -6.77
N ASP A 215 9.30 -19.30 -6.71
CA ASP A 215 10.20 -19.04 -7.86
C ASP A 215 10.57 -20.31 -8.65
N GLY A 216 9.90 -21.43 -8.38
CA GLY A 216 10.11 -22.71 -9.08
C GLY A 216 11.38 -23.47 -8.67
N ARG A 217 12.13 -23.02 -7.65
CA ARG A 217 13.25 -23.79 -7.11
C ARG A 217 12.78 -25.07 -6.44
N ARG A 218 13.57 -26.14 -6.58
CA ARG A 218 13.32 -27.44 -5.94
C ARG A 218 13.22 -27.27 -4.42
N GLY A 219 12.16 -27.82 -3.83
CA GLY A 219 11.93 -27.82 -2.38
C GLY A 219 10.88 -26.82 -1.87
N TRP A 220 10.33 -25.94 -2.73
CA TRP A 220 9.22 -25.07 -2.30
C TRP A 220 7.90 -25.86 -2.28
N PRO A 221 7.13 -25.83 -1.18
CA PRO A 221 5.82 -26.46 -1.15
C PRO A 221 4.86 -25.80 -2.17
N PRO A 222 3.88 -26.54 -2.71
CA PRO A 222 2.84 -25.94 -3.54
C PRO A 222 2.16 -24.78 -2.80
N PRO A 223 1.95 -23.62 -3.45
CA PRO A 223 1.21 -22.52 -2.83
C PRO A 223 -0.25 -22.93 -2.57
N GLU A 224 -0.86 -22.34 -1.55
CA GLU A 224 -2.30 -22.46 -1.33
C GLU A 224 -3.07 -21.76 -2.47
N GLU A 225 -4.22 -22.32 -2.87
CA GLU A 225 -5.02 -21.77 -3.97
C GLU A 225 -5.35 -20.28 -3.85
N PRO A 226 -5.68 -19.72 -2.66
CA PRO A 226 -5.92 -18.28 -2.53
C PRO A 226 -4.72 -17.40 -2.91
N LYS A 227 -3.49 -17.89 -2.71
CA LYS A 227 -2.27 -17.18 -3.14
C LYS A 227 -2.09 -17.25 -4.65
N LEU A 228 -2.36 -18.41 -5.25
CA LEU A 228 -2.38 -18.58 -6.70
C LEU A 228 -3.41 -17.64 -7.34
N GLU A 229 -4.64 -17.60 -6.83
CA GLU A 229 -5.68 -16.68 -7.29
C GLU A 229 -5.22 -15.21 -7.22
N CYS A 230 -4.64 -14.76 -6.10
CA CYS A 230 -4.13 -13.40 -6.00
C CYS A 230 -3.00 -13.11 -7.00
N ALA A 231 -2.13 -14.10 -7.29
CA ALA A 231 -1.10 -13.95 -8.31
C ALA A 231 -1.68 -13.87 -9.72
N LEU A 232 -2.70 -14.67 -10.03
CA LEU A 232 -3.39 -14.62 -11.31
C LEU A 232 -4.11 -13.28 -11.52
N GLU A 233 -4.77 -12.75 -10.50
CA GLU A 233 -5.41 -11.42 -10.53
C GLU A 233 -4.37 -10.32 -10.76
N LEU A 234 -3.25 -10.34 -10.04
CA LEU A 234 -2.15 -9.39 -10.26
C LEU A 234 -1.64 -9.45 -11.70
N LEU A 235 -1.31 -10.65 -12.19
CA LEU A 235 -0.76 -10.85 -13.52
C LEU A 235 -1.78 -10.49 -14.61
N THR A 236 -3.08 -10.66 -14.36
CA THR A 236 -4.14 -10.19 -15.25
C THR A 236 -4.12 -8.66 -15.34
N LEU A 237 -3.90 -7.97 -14.22
CA LEU A 237 -3.86 -6.51 -14.14
C LEU A 237 -2.60 -5.91 -14.78
N VAL A 238 -1.41 -6.46 -14.47
CA VAL A 238 -0.13 -5.85 -14.84
C VAL A 238 0.58 -6.52 -16.02
N GLY A 239 0.09 -7.69 -16.45
CA GLY A 239 0.78 -8.56 -17.40
C GLY A 239 1.04 -7.91 -18.76
N ARG A 240 0.06 -7.16 -19.28
CA ARG A 240 0.23 -6.39 -20.52
C ARG A 240 1.38 -5.40 -20.43
N THR A 241 1.41 -4.58 -19.38
CA THR A 241 2.47 -3.60 -19.16
C THR A 241 3.84 -4.27 -19.01
N LEU A 242 3.91 -5.43 -18.36
CA LEU A 242 5.16 -6.19 -18.26
C LEU A 242 5.63 -6.73 -19.63
N ASP A 243 4.72 -7.28 -20.43
CA ASP A 243 5.03 -7.83 -21.75
C ASP A 243 5.32 -6.77 -22.81
N GLU A 244 4.77 -5.56 -22.68
CA GLU A 244 5.01 -4.44 -23.61
C GLU A 244 6.19 -3.55 -23.18
N SER A 245 6.78 -3.77 -21.99
CA SER A 245 7.81 -2.88 -21.43
C SER A 245 9.18 -3.04 -22.10
N VAL A 246 10.07 -3.83 -21.51
CA VAL A 246 11.47 -4.03 -21.90
C VAL A 246 11.75 -5.53 -22.01
N PRO A 247 12.84 -5.97 -22.68
CA PRO A 247 13.18 -7.39 -22.79
C PRO A 247 13.18 -8.13 -21.44
N THR A 248 13.58 -7.45 -20.37
CA THR A 248 13.55 -7.97 -18.99
C THR A 248 12.13 -8.26 -18.49
N GLY A 249 11.12 -7.47 -18.90
CA GLY A 249 9.71 -7.69 -18.56
C GLY A 249 9.11 -8.88 -19.29
N ILE A 250 9.39 -9.01 -20.58
CA ILE A 250 9.00 -10.19 -21.39
C ILE A 250 9.62 -11.47 -20.80
N ALA A 251 10.92 -11.44 -20.46
CA ALA A 251 11.60 -12.55 -19.84
C ALA A 251 11.00 -12.91 -18.47
N LEU A 252 10.60 -11.92 -17.68
CA LEU A 252 9.93 -12.12 -16.40
C LEU A 252 8.57 -12.81 -16.57
N MET A 253 7.76 -12.33 -17.52
CA MET A 253 6.47 -12.95 -17.81
C MET A 253 6.61 -14.36 -18.37
N HIS A 254 7.65 -14.67 -19.16
CA HIS A 254 7.97 -16.05 -19.53
C HIS A 254 8.28 -16.93 -18.32
N ALA A 255 9.03 -16.41 -17.33
CA ALA A 255 9.31 -17.14 -16.10
C ALA A 255 8.03 -17.43 -15.30
N PHE A 256 7.12 -16.45 -15.19
CA PHE A 256 5.82 -16.66 -14.54
C PHE A 256 4.97 -17.68 -15.28
N GLN A 257 4.88 -17.60 -16.61
CA GLN A 257 4.15 -18.59 -17.41
C GLN A 257 4.68 -20.00 -17.19
N LYS A 258 6.01 -20.19 -17.19
CA LYS A 258 6.61 -21.49 -16.90
C LYS A 258 6.18 -21.99 -15.52
N ARG A 259 6.26 -21.14 -14.50
CA ARG A 259 5.86 -21.50 -13.14
C ARG A 259 4.38 -21.87 -13.05
N LEU A 260 3.49 -21.13 -13.71
CA LEU A 260 2.07 -21.41 -13.72
C LEU A 260 1.75 -22.74 -14.41
N LEU A 261 2.44 -23.06 -15.51
CA LEU A 261 2.32 -24.37 -16.16
C LEU A 261 2.80 -25.51 -15.25
N ASP A 262 3.94 -25.33 -14.56
CA ASP A 262 4.45 -26.31 -13.60
C ASP A 262 3.43 -26.57 -12.48
N LEU A 263 2.74 -25.53 -12.01
CA LEU A 263 1.68 -25.65 -11.00
C LEU A 263 0.44 -26.36 -11.54
N ALA A 264 -0.02 -26.01 -12.75
CA ALA A 264 -1.19 -26.64 -13.37
C ALA A 264 -1.02 -28.15 -13.61
N LEU A 265 0.22 -28.59 -13.86
CA LEU A 265 0.58 -29.98 -14.10
C LEU A 265 0.93 -30.76 -12.82
N LEU A 266 0.99 -30.09 -11.67
CA LEU A 266 1.44 -30.70 -10.42
C LEU A 266 0.38 -31.68 -9.87
N SER A 267 0.81 -32.92 -9.64
CA SER A 267 -0.07 -34.02 -9.20
C SER A 267 0.56 -34.85 -8.09
N ILE A 268 -0.29 -35.43 -7.23
CA ILE A 268 0.08 -36.43 -6.23
C ILE A 268 -0.71 -37.71 -6.57
N GLY A 269 0.01 -38.74 -7.02
CA GLY A 269 -0.62 -39.91 -7.63
C GLY A 269 -1.40 -39.50 -8.89
N ASP A 270 -2.63 -39.97 -9.02
CA ASP A 270 -3.50 -39.68 -10.18
C ASP A 270 -4.32 -38.39 -10.05
N LYS A 271 -4.11 -37.61 -8.98
CA LYS A 271 -4.88 -36.39 -8.70
C LYS A 271 -4.02 -35.14 -8.78
N HIS A 272 -4.53 -34.13 -9.47
CA HIS A 272 -3.93 -32.80 -9.48
C HIS A 272 -3.98 -32.18 -8.08
N ILE A 273 -2.94 -31.44 -7.72
CA ILE A 273 -2.89 -30.70 -6.44
C ILE A 273 -3.88 -29.52 -6.48
N PHE A 274 -3.96 -28.84 -7.62
CA PHE A 274 -4.86 -27.70 -7.83
C PHE A 274 -6.20 -28.15 -8.41
N SER A 275 -7.26 -27.51 -7.96
CA SER A 275 -8.62 -27.69 -8.46
C SER A 275 -8.75 -27.37 -9.94
N ASP A 276 -9.74 -27.95 -10.60
CA ASP A 276 -10.04 -27.68 -12.01
C ASP A 276 -10.26 -26.18 -12.26
N ARG A 277 -10.93 -25.49 -11.33
CA ARG A 277 -11.11 -24.04 -11.38
C ARG A 277 -9.78 -23.29 -11.40
N ALA A 278 -8.85 -23.64 -10.51
CA ALA A 278 -7.53 -23.00 -10.46
C ALA A 278 -6.72 -23.28 -11.75
N ARG A 279 -6.80 -24.50 -12.28
CA ARG A 279 -6.14 -24.88 -13.54
C ARG A 279 -6.75 -24.20 -14.77
N CYS A 280 -8.07 -24.04 -14.81
CA CYS A 280 -8.75 -23.23 -15.83
C CYS A 280 -8.32 -21.77 -15.74
N ALA A 281 -8.30 -21.17 -14.54
CA ALA A 281 -7.87 -19.79 -14.37
C ALA A 281 -6.41 -19.55 -14.82
N ILE A 282 -5.52 -20.52 -14.58
CA ILE A 282 -4.16 -20.49 -15.17
C ILE A 282 -4.24 -20.50 -16.69
N SER A 283 -5.03 -21.39 -17.27
CA SER A 283 -5.17 -21.52 -18.72
C SER A 283 -5.73 -20.25 -19.35
N ASP A 284 -6.74 -19.62 -18.74
CA ASP A 284 -7.37 -18.37 -19.17
C ASP A 284 -6.36 -17.22 -19.22
N LEU A 285 -5.53 -17.08 -18.17
CA LEU A 285 -4.47 -16.05 -18.15
C LEU A 285 -3.44 -16.29 -19.26
N LEU A 286 -3.03 -17.54 -19.48
CA LEU A 286 -2.05 -17.89 -20.52
C LEU A 286 -2.62 -17.69 -21.92
N GLU A 287 -3.90 -17.99 -22.13
CA GLU A 287 -4.60 -17.73 -23.38
C GLU A 287 -4.73 -16.23 -23.64
N ARG A 288 -5.12 -15.44 -22.62
CA ARG A 288 -5.13 -13.98 -22.70
C ARG A 288 -3.78 -13.43 -23.13
N ARG A 289 -2.68 -13.95 -22.57
CA ARG A 289 -1.33 -13.56 -22.97
C ARG A 289 -1.02 -13.93 -24.43
N ARG A 290 -1.38 -15.13 -24.89
CA ARG A 290 -1.22 -15.55 -26.30
C ARG A 290 -2.02 -14.66 -27.25
N ASN A 291 -3.18 -14.20 -26.83
CA ASN A 291 -4.04 -13.28 -27.56
C ASN A 291 -3.64 -11.81 -27.36
N HIS A 292 -2.37 -11.54 -27.03
CA HIS A 292 -1.82 -10.20 -26.85
C HIS A 292 -2.59 -9.32 -25.85
N TRP A 293 -3.08 -9.92 -24.77
CA TRP A 293 -3.83 -9.26 -23.69
C TRP A 293 -5.16 -8.63 -24.12
N LEU A 294 -5.69 -9.03 -25.28
CA LEU A 294 -7.02 -8.64 -25.71
C LEU A 294 -8.10 -9.40 -24.90
N PRO A 295 -9.22 -8.73 -24.58
CA PRO A 295 -10.32 -9.33 -23.83
C PRO A 295 -11.08 -10.40 -24.62
#